data_AF-A0A0G0IK38-F1
#
_entry.id   AF-A0A0G0IK38-F1
#
_cell.length_a   1.000
_cell.length_b   1.000
_cell.length_c   1.000
_cell.angle_alpha   90.00
_cell.angle_beta   90.00
_cell.angle_gamma   90.00
#
_symmetry.space_group_name_H-M   'P 1'
#
loop_
_entity.id
_entity.type
_entity.pdbx_description
1 polymer ?
#
loop_
_entity_poly.entity_id
_entity_poly.type
_entity_poly.pdbx_seq_one_letter_code
_entity_poly.pdbx_strand_id
1 'polypeptide(L)' 'ILNMRVYLGDPWARVIYPEELKPALAEVGPRFSVAIGLAMKEIR' A
#
# COMPACT_ATOMS: atom_id res chain seq x y z
N ILE A 1 -0.84 -15.72 23.57
CA ILE A 1 -0.98 -15.84 22.10
C ILE A 1 -2.07 -14.86 21.66
N LEU A 2 -1.77 -13.96 20.72
CA LEU A 2 -2.70 -12.92 20.25
C LEU A 2 -3.75 -13.55 19.29
N ASN A 3 -4.98 -13.75 19.78
CA ASN A 3 -6.11 -14.26 18.98
C ASN A 3 -6.87 -13.10 18.30
N MET A 4 -6.15 -12.28 17.53
CA MET A 4 -6.69 -11.08 16.90
C MET A 4 -6.69 -11.24 15.38
N ARG A 5 -7.79 -10.82 14.73
CA ARG A 5 -7.86 -10.77 13.27
C ARG A 5 -7.00 -9.62 12.78
N VAL A 6 -5.94 -9.94 12.05
CA VAL A 6 -5.06 -8.98 11.38
C VAL A 6 -5.26 -9.08 9.87
N TYR A 7 -5.32 -7.92 9.21
CA TYR A 7 -5.50 -7.82 7.77
C TYR A 7 -4.31 -7.07 7.17
N LEU A 8 -3.83 -7.53 6.02
CA LEU A 8 -2.82 -6.82 5.25
C LEU A 8 -3.50 -5.69 4.46
N GLY A 9 -3.22 -4.44 4.81
CA GLY A 9 -3.71 -3.29 4.06
C GLY A 9 -2.93 -3.13 2.76
N ASP A 10 -3.65 -2.90 1.65
CA ASP A 10 -3.03 -2.51 0.38
C ASP A 10 -2.90 -0.97 0.31
N PRO A 11 -1.67 -0.41 0.38
CA PRO A 11 -1.47 1.02 0.31
C PRO A 11 -1.73 1.60 -1.09
N TRP A 12 -1.74 0.78 -2.13
CA TRP A 12 -1.97 1.20 -3.51
C TRP A 12 -3.43 1.11 -3.95
N ALA A 13 -4.34 0.67 -3.07
CA ALA A 13 -5.76 0.50 -3.38
C ALA A 13 -6.48 1.77 -3.88
N ARG A 14 -5.89 2.95 -3.69
CA ARG A 14 -6.43 4.25 -4.12
C ARG A 14 -5.63 4.90 -5.26
N VAL A 15 -4.67 4.18 -5.85
CA VAL A 15 -3.80 4.66 -6.94
C VAL A 15 -4.03 3.80 -8.18
N ILE A 16 -4.14 4.43 -9.35
CA ILE A 16 -4.20 3.70 -10.63
C ILE A 16 -2.77 3.43 -11.07
N TYR A 17 -2.43 2.15 -11.26
CA TYR A 17 -1.14 1.69 -11.75
C TYR A 17 -1.33 0.56 -12.78
N PRO A 18 -0.42 0.39 -13.76
CA PRO A 18 -0.48 -0.71 -14.72
C PRO A 18 -0.22 -2.07 -14.04
N GLU A 19 -0.93 -3.11 -14.50
CA GLU A 19 -0.91 -4.44 -13.87
C GLU A 19 0.49 -5.10 -13.89
N GLU A 20 1.34 -4.74 -14.85
CA GLU A 20 2.70 -5.27 -14.94
C GLU A 20 3.59 -4.87 -13.74
N LEU A 21 3.28 -3.74 -13.08
CA LEU A 21 4.05 -3.24 -11.94
C LEU A 21 3.59 -3.82 -10.60
N LYS A 22 2.45 -4.52 -10.58
CA LYS A 22 1.85 -5.13 -9.38
C LYS A 22 2.83 -5.98 -8.55
N PRO A 23 3.66 -6.88 -9.13
CA PRO A 23 4.60 -7.69 -8.32
C PRO A 23 5.65 -6.83 -7.63
N ALA A 24 6.21 -5.83 -8.30
CA ALA A 24 7.18 -4.91 -7.71
C ALA A 24 6.52 -4.04 -6.61
N LEU A 25 5.32 -3.54 -6.86
CA LEU A 25 4.53 -2.72 -5.92
C LEU A 25 4.12 -3.50 -4.68
N ALA A 26 3.85 -4.80 -4.80
CA ALA A 26 3.52 -5.67 -3.68
C ALA A 26 4.72 -5.92 -2.75
N GLU A 27 5.93 -6.04 -3.30
CA GLU A 27 7.16 -6.21 -2.51
C GLU A 27 7.55 -4.94 -1.73
N VAL A 28 7.32 -3.77 -2.34
CA VAL A 28 7.69 -2.47 -1.73
C VAL A 28 6.54 -1.86 -0.92
N GLY A 29 5.29 -2.24 -1.17
CA GLY A 29 4.08 -1.68 -0.56
C GLY A 29 4.16 -1.51 0.97
N PRO A 30 4.52 -2.56 1.75
CA PRO A 30 4.60 -2.44 3.20
C PRO A 30 5.62 -1.39 3.67
N ARG A 31 6.77 -1.30 2.97
CA ARG A 31 7.88 -0.39 3.31
C ARG A 31 7.57 1.06 2.91
N PHE A 32 6.81 1.25 1.84
CA PHE A 32 6.46 2.58 1.32
C PHE A 32 5.08 3.09 1.80
N SER A 33 4.38 2.33 2.64
CA SER A 33 3.06 2.69 3.19
C SER A 33 2.98 4.13 3.74
N VAL A 34 4.00 4.57 4.48
CA VAL A 34 4.07 5.93 5.04
C VAL A 34 4.29 6.98 3.95
N ALA A 35 5.20 6.73 2.99
CA ALA A 35 5.49 7.64 1.90
C ALA A 35 4.28 7.82 0.95
N ILE A 36 3.59 6.72 0.65
CA ILE A 36 2.36 6.72 -0.15
C ILE A 36 1.26 7.51 0.57
N GLY A 37 1.10 7.32 1.88
CA GLY A 37 0.14 8.08 2.69
C GLY A 37 0.41 9.59 2.68
N LEU A 38 1.68 9.99 2.71
CA LEU A 38 2.08 11.39 2.56
C LEU A 38 1.80 11.93 1.16
N ALA A 39 2.11 11.17 0.11
CA ALA A 39 1.82 11.56 -1.27
C ALA A 39 0.31 11.73 -1.51
N MET A 40 -0.52 10.85 -0.95
CA MET A 40 -1.99 10.95 -1.03
C MET A 40 -2.56 12.20 -0.33
N LYS A 41 -1.86 12.73 0.69
CA LYS A 41 -2.29 13.94 1.40
C LYS A 41 -2.18 15.20 0.53
N GLU A 42 -1.15 15.26 -0.32
CA GLU A 42 -0.88 16.39 -1.21
C GLU A 42 -1.77 16.42 -2.46
N ILE A 43 -2.45 15.32 -2.79
CA ILE A 43 -3.37 15.22 -3.95
C ILE A 43 -4.74 15.89 -3.65
N ARG A 44 -4.91 16.51 -2.48
CA ARG A 44 -6.18 17.10 -2.03
C ARG A 44 -6.37 18.56 -2.46
#